data_AF-A0A351BMN1-F1
#
_entry.id   AF-A0A351BMN1-F1
#
_cell.length_a   1.000
_cell.length_b   1.000
_cell.length_c   1.000
_cell.angle_alpha   90.00
_cell.angle_beta   90.00
_cell.angle_gamma   90.00
#
_symmetry.space_group_name_H-M   'P 1'
#
loop_
_entity.id
_entity.type
_entity.pdbx_description
1 polymer ?
#
loop_
_entity_poly.entity_id
_entity_poly.type
_entity_poly.pdbx_seq_one_letter_code
_entity_poly.pdbx_strand_id
1 'polypeptide(L)' 'AENDRVVDAFLAQNPQFVVCPAAQILQQQEIALNTGERLRLLPHRHATDGFFATVLERR' A
#
# COMPACT_ATOMS: atom_id res chain seq x y z
N ALA A 1 3.50 -0.03 -11.72
CA ALA A 1 3.08 1.32 -12.13
C ALA A 1 4.07 2.34 -11.58
N GLU A 2 3.93 3.64 -11.87
CA GLU A 2 4.83 4.71 -11.38
C GLU A 2 5.08 4.67 -9.87
N ASN A 3 4.01 4.57 -9.08
CA ASN A 3 4.09 4.55 -7.62
C ASN A 3 4.89 3.37 -7.06
N ASP A 4 4.82 2.20 -7.70
CA ASP A 4 5.64 1.04 -7.31
C ASP A 4 7.13 1.37 -7.45
N ARG A 5 7.52 2.00 -8.56
CA ARG A 5 8.93 2.37 -8.78
C ARG A 5 9.43 3.37 -7.75
N VAL A 6 8.60 4.33 -7.36
CA VAL A 6 8.95 5.30 -6.31
C VAL A 6 9.17 4.60 -4.97
N VAL A 7 8.28 3.70 -4.58
CA VAL A 7 8.38 2.94 -3.32
C VAL A 7 9.58 2.00 -3.34
N ASP A 8 9.78 1.26 -4.43
CA ASP A 8 10.88 0.31 -4.57
C ASP A 8 12.24 1.04 -4.55
N ALA A 9 12.35 2.20 -5.19
CA ALA A 9 13.55 3.03 -5.15
C ALA A 9 13.83 3.61 -3.75
N PHE A 10 12.78 3.98 -3.00
CA PHE A 10 12.93 4.43 -1.62
C PHE A 10 13.44 3.29 -0.71
N LEU A 11 12.85 2.10 -0.82
CA LEU A 11 13.25 0.93 -0.04
C LEU A 11 14.68 0.48 -0.35
N ALA A 12 15.08 0.54 -1.62
CA ALA A 12 16.46 0.22 -2.02
C ALA A 12 17.50 1.16 -1.39
N GLN A 13 17.13 2.43 -1.16
CA GLN A 13 18.00 3.43 -0.54
C GLN A 13 17.92 3.43 1.00
N ASN A 14 16.90 2.80 1.58
CA ASN A 14 16.62 2.85 3.00
C ASN A 14 16.29 1.44 3.55
N PRO A 15 17.31 0.57 3.73
CA PRO A 15 17.13 -0.83 4.11
C PRO A 15 16.51 -1.03 5.51
N GLN A 16 16.46 0.02 6.33
CA GLN A 16 15.80 0.01 7.63
C GLN A 16 14.26 0.04 7.55
N PHE A 17 13.69 0.33 6.37
CA PHE A 17 12.23 0.30 6.20
C PHE A 17 11.77 -1.04 5.61
N VAL A 18 10.63 -1.52 6.11
CA VAL A 18 9.95 -2.71 5.61
C VAL A 18 8.52 -2.37 5.20
N VAL A 19 7.99 -3.05 4.18
CA VAL A 19 6.59 -2.90 3.75
C VAL A 19 5.69 -3.63 4.74
N CYS A 20 4.64 -2.95 5.20
CA CYS A 20 3.59 -3.55 6.02
C CYS A 20 2.35 -3.82 5.16
N PRO A 21 1.76 -5.03 5.21
CA PRO A 21 0.61 -5.35 4.38
C PRO A 21 -0.59 -4.45 4.65
N ALA A 22 -0.96 -3.61 3.67
CA ALA A 22 -2.08 -2.68 3.79
C ALA A 22 -3.40 -3.39 4.14
N ALA A 23 -3.65 -4.57 3.55
CA ALA A 23 -4.86 -5.36 3.84
C ALA A 23 -4.98 -5.74 5.32
N GLN A 24 -3.86 -6.08 6.00
CA GLN A 24 -3.90 -6.43 7.43
C GLN A 24 -4.21 -5.22 8.30
N ILE A 25 -3.66 -4.05 7.95
CA ILE A 25 -3.91 -2.80 8.67
C ILE A 25 -5.37 -2.37 8.53
N LEU A 26 -5.92 -2.46 7.32
CA LEU A 26 -7.32 -2.15 7.07
C LEU A 26 -8.26 -3.12 7.80
N GLN A 27 -7.90 -4.41 7.84
CA GLN A 27 -8.67 -5.42 8.58
C GLN A 27 -8.75 -5.12 10.08
N GLN A 28 -7.67 -4.59 10.69
CA GLN A 28 -7.68 -4.16 12.09
C GLN A 28 -8.67 -3.01 12.37
N GLN A 29 -9.09 -2.28 11.34
CA GLN A 29 -10.09 -1.21 11.40
C GLN A 29 -11.47 -1.66 10.88
N GLU A 30 -11.70 -2.98 10.77
CA GLU A 30 -12.94 -3.57 10.24
C GLU A 30 -13.25 -3.19 8.79
N ILE A 31 -12.24 -2.72 8.03
CA ILE A 31 -12.38 -2.40 6.61
C ILE A 31 -12.10 -3.67 5.80
N ALA A 32 -13.16 -4.30 5.29
CA ALA A 32 -13.09 -5.50 4.48
C ALA A 32 -12.66 -5.18 3.03
N LEU A 33 -11.37 -4.86 2.85
CA LEU A 33 -10.79 -4.56 1.55
C LEU A 33 -9.53 -5.41 1.31
N ASN A 34 -9.62 -6.33 0.36
CA ASN A 34 -8.50 -7.21 0.01
C ASN A 34 -7.59 -6.58 -1.05
N THR A 35 -6.70 -5.68 -0.63
CA THR A 35 -5.73 -5.01 -1.53
C THR A 35 -4.37 -5.66 -1.60
N GLY A 36 -4.10 -6.69 -0.78
CA GLY A 36 -2.75 -7.26 -0.63
C GLY A 36 -1.79 -6.31 0.10
N GLU A 37 -0.51 -6.35 -0.27
CA GLU A 37 0.54 -5.57 0.40
C GLU A 37 0.40 -4.05 0.24
N ARG A 38 -0.08 -3.59 -0.92
CA ARG A 38 -0.21 -2.17 -1.27
C ARG A 38 -1.66 -1.83 -1.58
N LEU A 39 -2.15 -0.72 -1.05
CA LEU A 39 -3.49 -0.24 -1.32
C LEU A 39 -3.58 0.28 -2.75
N ARG A 40 -4.52 -0.26 -3.54
CA ARG A 40 -4.88 0.26 -4.86
C ARG A 40 -6.39 0.42 -4.95
N LEU A 41 -6.84 1.66 -5.04
CA LEU A 41 -8.22 1.96 -5.36
C LEU A 41 -8.31 2.25 -6.86
N LEU A 42 -9.32 1.63 -7.46
CA LEU A 42 -9.60 1.66 -8.90
C LEU A 42 -11.05 2.10 -9.06
N PRO A 43 -11.33 3.18 -9.81
CA PRO A 43 -12.68 3.75 -9.87
C PRO A 43 -13.76 2.76 -10.30
N HIS A 44 -13.46 1.96 -11.32
CA HIS A 44 -14.39 0.97 -11.85
C HIS A 44 -14.59 -0.25 -10.94
N ARG A 45 -13.76 -0.46 -9.91
CA ARG A 45 -13.90 -1.58 -8.97
C ARG A 45 -14.38 -1.16 -7.59
N HIS A 46 -14.08 0.07 -7.18
CA HIS A 46 -14.28 0.55 -5.82
C HIS A 46 -15.23 1.75 -5.72
N ALA A 47 -15.71 2.27 -6.86
CA ALA A 47 -16.58 3.47 -6.90
C ALA A 47 -15.97 4.68 -6.16
N THR A 48 -14.66 4.82 -6.23
CA THR A 48 -13.86 5.89 -5.62
C THR A 48 -12.98 6.54 -6.68
N ASP A 49 -12.26 7.60 -6.34
CA ASP A 49 -11.15 8.05 -7.17
C ASP A 49 -10.01 7.02 -7.18
N GLY A 50 -9.15 7.11 -8.21
CA GLY A 50 -7.95 6.29 -8.31
C GLY A 50 -6.96 6.68 -7.22
N PHE A 51 -6.52 5.72 -6.41
CA PHE A 51 -5.65 5.99 -5.28
C PHE A 51 -4.63 4.87 -5.08
N PHE A 52 -3.46 5.24 -4.54
CA PHE A 52 -2.40 4.31 -4.19
C PHE A 52 -1.81 4.68 -2.83
N ALA A 53 -1.59 3.69 -1.98
CA ALA A 53 -0.80 3.86 -0.77
C ALA A 53 0.01 2.60 -0.45
N THR A 54 1.12 2.80 0.26
CA THR A 54 1.93 1.74 0.87
C THR A 54 2.21 2.15 2.31
N VAL A 55 2.25 1.18 3.22
CA VAL A 55 2.69 1.44 4.60
C VAL A 55 4.11 0.94 4.74
N LEU A 56 4.98 1.80 5.27
CA LEU A 56 6.38 1.48 5.54
C LEU A 56 6.63 1.66 7.04
N GLU A 57 7.24 0.67 7.67
CA GLU A 57 7.66 0.73 9.07
C GLU A 57 9.18 0.75 9.13
N ARG A 58 9.73 1.65 9.96
CA ARG A 58 11.16 1.65 10.27
C ARG A 58 11.43 0.64 11.38
N ARG A 59 12.36 -0.28 11.14
CA ARG A 59 12.90 -1.16 12.18
C ARG A 59 14.07 -0.53 12.93
#